data_AF-A0A453HHF0-F1
#
_entry.id   AF-A0A453HHF0-F1
#
_cell.length_a   1.000
_cell.length_b   1.000
_cell.length_c   1.000
_cell.angle_alpha   90.00
_cell.angle_beta   90.00
_cell.angle_gamma   90.00
#
_symmetry.space_group_name_H-M   'P 1'
#
loop_
_entity.id
_entity.type
_entity.pdbx_description
1 polymer ?
#
loop_
_entity_poly.entity_id
_entity_poly.type
_entity_poly.pdbx_seq_one_letter_code
_entity_poly.pdbx_strand_id
1 'polypeptide(L)'
;MATSAGLGQPSVLSTLPKNLPLDFLKTITDQFSEARKIGTGAFGTVYMGHMPDGQIITVKKLAENSPIARDKAFANEVQNIMALHHENVLKLVGYCHEGQKKVVLNNGRYIVADIVESLLCHEYLPLGSLQKHLFGI
;
A
#
# COMPACT_ATOMS: atom_id res chain seq x y z
N MET A 1 25.58 -32.91 -19.38
CA MET A 1 26.03 -31.62 -18.82
C MET A 1 24.96 -31.15 -17.86
N ALA A 2 25.28 -31.11 -16.57
CA ALA A 2 24.36 -30.68 -15.52
C ALA A 2 24.30 -29.15 -15.48
N THR A 3 23.12 -28.57 -15.71
CA THR A 3 22.88 -27.16 -15.41
C THR A 3 22.43 -27.06 -13.96
N SER A 4 23.35 -26.63 -13.11
CA SER A 4 23.16 -26.35 -11.69
C SER A 4 22.20 -25.19 -11.45
N ALA A 5 21.23 -25.45 -10.57
CA ALA A 5 20.54 -24.54 -9.66
C ALA A 5 20.76 -23.02 -9.85
N GLY A 6 19.74 -22.34 -10.39
CA GLY A 6 19.49 -20.96 -10.03
C GLY A 6 18.87 -20.92 -8.64
N LEU A 7 19.70 -20.73 -7.62
CA LEU A 7 19.26 -20.38 -6.27
C LEU A 7 18.33 -19.16 -6.38
N GLY A 8 17.07 -19.33 -5.97
CA GLY A 8 16.09 -18.24 -5.93
C GLY A 8 16.67 -17.08 -5.13
N GLN A 9 16.89 -15.95 -5.80
CA GLN A 9 17.31 -14.73 -5.12
C GLN A 9 16.28 -14.40 -4.03
N PRO A 10 16.72 -14.02 -2.82
CA PRO A 10 15.82 -13.53 -1.79
C PRO A 10 15.07 -12.33 -2.35
N SER A 11 13.74 -12.40 -2.42
CA SER A 11 12.94 -11.25 -2.82
C SER A 11 13.16 -10.13 -1.80
N VAL A 12 13.44 -8.90 -2.26
CA VAL A 12 13.57 -7.73 -1.36
C VAL A 12 12.32 -7.55 -0.48
N LEU A 13 11.16 -8.00 -0.95
CA LEU A 13 9.92 -8.04 -0.15
C LEU A 13 10.04 -8.86 1.15
N SER A 14 10.89 -9.89 1.16
CA SER A 14 11.11 -10.74 2.35
C SER A 14 12.01 -10.08 3.39
N THR A 15 12.87 -9.14 2.99
CA THR A 15 13.81 -8.40 3.86
C THR A 15 13.36 -6.97 4.17
N LEU A 16 12.28 -6.52 3.54
CA LEU A 16 11.72 -5.20 3.71
C LEU A 16 11.23 -4.98 5.17
N PRO A 17 11.57 -3.85 5.82
CA PRO A 17 11.02 -3.53 7.12
C PRO A 17 9.49 -3.39 7.01
N LYS A 18 8.78 -3.83 8.06
CA LYS A 18 7.32 -3.78 8.09
C LYS A 18 6.77 -2.36 8.16
N ASN A 19 7.43 -1.47 8.90
CA ASN A 19 7.10 -0.05 8.92
C ASN A 19 7.95 0.67 7.86
N LEU A 20 7.29 1.26 6.88
CA LEU A 20 7.87 1.88 5.70
C LEU A 20 7.74 3.41 5.80
N PRO A 21 8.83 4.15 5.55
CA PRO A 21 8.78 5.60 5.50
C PRO A 21 7.80 6.11 4.45
N LEU A 22 7.02 7.16 4.76
CA LEU A 22 6.07 7.70 3.78
C LEU A 22 6.78 8.20 2.52
N ASP A 23 7.95 8.80 2.65
CA ASP A 23 8.71 9.32 1.50
C ASP A 23 9.23 8.20 0.59
N PHE A 24 9.51 7.03 1.15
CA PHE A 24 9.78 5.83 0.35
C PHE A 24 8.54 5.42 -0.45
N LEU A 25 7.36 5.38 0.19
CA LEU A 25 6.11 5.05 -0.48
C LEU A 25 5.73 6.08 -1.55
N LYS A 26 5.95 7.37 -1.31
CA LYS A 26 5.80 8.42 -2.33
C LYS A 26 6.72 8.16 -3.52
N THR A 27 7.98 7.79 -3.28
CA THR A 27 8.95 7.55 -4.35
C THR A 27 8.50 6.40 -5.26
N ILE A 28 8.16 5.23 -4.69
CA ILE A 28 7.78 4.06 -5.49
C ILE A 28 6.41 4.21 -6.18
N THR A 29 5.56 5.11 -5.69
CA THR A 29 4.24 5.42 -6.28
C THR A 29 4.24 6.68 -7.14
N ASP A 30 5.41 7.26 -7.44
CA ASP A 30 5.53 8.50 -8.20
C ASP A 30 4.63 9.62 -7.63
N GLN A 31 4.82 9.90 -6.34
CA GLN A 31 4.03 10.85 -5.56
C GLN A 31 2.52 10.56 -5.55
N PHE A 32 2.13 9.28 -5.56
CA PHE A 32 0.74 8.83 -5.70
C PHE A 32 0.08 9.35 -6.99
N SER A 33 0.80 9.35 -8.11
CA SER A 33 0.28 9.85 -9.38
C SER A 33 -0.90 9.03 -9.90
N GLU A 34 -1.79 9.67 -10.64
CA GLU A 34 -2.93 8.99 -11.28
C GLU A 34 -2.46 7.91 -12.28
N ALA A 35 -1.27 8.04 -12.87
CA ALA A 35 -0.68 7.01 -13.72
C ALA A 35 -0.35 5.72 -12.96
N ARG A 36 -0.16 5.79 -11.64
CA ARG A 36 0.04 4.62 -10.76
C ARG A 36 -1.25 4.12 -10.13
N LYS A 37 -2.39 4.77 -10.34
CA LYS A 37 -3.65 4.38 -9.68
C LYS A 37 -4.22 3.10 -10.29
N ILE A 38 -4.49 2.14 -9.41
CA ILE A 38 -5.15 0.88 -9.78
C ILE A 38 -6.67 1.01 -9.60
N GLY A 39 -7.10 1.69 -8.54
CA GLY A 39 -8.52 1.92 -8.28
C GLY A 39 -8.80 2.61 -6.95
N THR A 40 -10.04 3.07 -6.77
CA THR A 40 -10.51 3.73 -5.55
C THR A 40 -11.77 3.06 -5.05
N GLY A 41 -11.88 2.88 -3.73
CA GLY A 41 -13.08 2.37 -3.07
C GLY A 41 -13.32 3.05 -1.73
N ALA A 42 -14.33 2.58 -0.99
CA ALA A 42 -14.75 3.17 0.29
C ALA A 42 -13.65 3.23 1.36
N PHE A 43 -12.65 2.36 1.25
CA PHE A 43 -11.55 2.24 2.22
C PHE A 43 -10.25 2.91 1.76
N GLY A 44 -10.26 3.62 0.62
CA GLY A 44 -9.09 4.30 0.11
C GLY A 44 -8.78 4.05 -1.36
N THR A 45 -7.63 4.55 -1.78
CA THR A 45 -7.12 4.43 -3.15
C THR A 45 -5.91 3.50 -3.17
N VAL A 46 -5.88 2.61 -4.15
CA VAL A 46 -4.79 1.66 -4.36
C VAL A 46 -3.93 2.14 -5.52
N TYR A 47 -2.62 2.21 -5.28
CA TYR A 47 -1.61 2.59 -6.25
C TYR A 47 -0.65 1.43 -6.50
N MET A 48 -0.05 1.41 -7.68
CA MET A 48 1.05 0.54 -8.05
C MET A 48 2.36 1.15 -7.53
N GLY A 49 3.09 0.38 -6.71
CA GLY A 49 4.42 0.74 -6.22
C GLY A 49 5.48 -0.01 -7.00
N HIS A 50 6.38 0.71 -7.68
CA HIS A 50 7.53 0.13 -8.36
C HIS A 50 8.76 0.16 -7.45
N MET A 51 9.17 -1.01 -6.99
CA MET A 51 10.35 -1.15 -6.15
C MET A 51 11.63 -0.94 -6.96
N PRO A 52 12.74 -0.49 -6.33
CA PRO A 52 14.02 -0.26 -7.03
C PRO A 52 14.60 -1.49 -7.73
N ASP A 53 14.24 -2.69 -7.27
CA ASP A 53 14.67 -3.98 -7.84
C ASP A 53 13.74 -4.51 -8.95
N GLY A 54 12.75 -3.71 -9.36
CA GLY A 54 11.80 -4.06 -10.42
C GLY A 54 10.57 -4.85 -9.94
N GLN A 55 10.50 -5.23 -8.65
CA GLN A 55 9.28 -5.83 -8.10
C GLN A 55 8.14 -4.80 -8.04
N ILE A 56 6.90 -5.29 -8.12
CA ILE A 56 5.70 -4.46 -8.02
C ILE A 56 4.95 -4.84 -6.75
N ILE A 57 4.50 -3.82 -6.01
CA ILE A 57 3.58 -3.96 -4.89
C ILE A 57 2.33 -3.12 -5.10
N THR A 58 1.30 -3.36 -4.29
CA THR A 58 0.17 -2.43 -4.17
C THR A 58 0.31 -1.60 -2.90
N VAL A 59 0.05 -0.31 -3.02
CA VAL A 59 0.07 0.65 -1.91
C VAL A 59 -1.33 1.22 -1.76
N LYS A 60 -2.07 0.77 -0.74
CA LYS A 60 -3.40 1.27 -0.41
C LYS A 60 -3.29 2.42 0.56
N LYS A 61 -3.57 3.63 0.08
CA LYS A 61 -3.71 4.84 0.89
C LYS A 61 -5.11 4.89 1.51
N LEU A 62 -5.22 4.78 2.83
CA LEU A 62 -6.52 4.71 3.50
C LEU A 62 -7.27 6.05 3.42
N ALA A 63 -8.58 5.99 3.16
CA ALA A 63 -9.41 7.18 3.09
C ALA A 63 -9.59 7.83 4.45
N GLU A 64 -9.70 9.17 4.46
CA GLU A 64 -9.99 9.90 5.69
C GLU A 64 -11.42 9.66 6.20
N ASN A 65 -12.36 9.52 5.26
CA ASN A 65 -13.80 9.36 5.50
C ASN A 65 -14.28 7.93 5.24
N SER A 66 -13.50 6.93 5.67
CA SER A 66 -13.88 5.52 5.55
C SER A 66 -15.08 5.19 6.47
N PRO A 67 -15.92 4.19 6.12
CA PRO A 67 -17.01 3.71 6.99
C PRO A 67 -16.54 3.26 8.37
N ILE A 68 -15.26 2.89 8.47
CA ILE A 68 -14.57 2.56 9.72
C ILE A 68 -13.49 3.64 9.95
N ALA A 69 -13.33 4.10 11.19
CA ALA A 69 -12.28 5.04 11.57
C ALA A 69 -10.90 4.55 11.08
N ARG A 70 -10.11 5.46 10.49
CA ARG A 70 -8.81 5.16 9.85
C ARG A 70 -7.89 4.36 10.75
N ASP A 71 -7.76 4.76 12.01
CA ASP A 71 -6.87 4.11 12.98
C ASP A 71 -7.35 2.70 13.32
N LYS A 72 -8.67 2.49 13.38
CA LYS A 72 -9.24 1.16 13.59
C LYS A 72 -9.08 0.26 12.36
N ALA A 73 -9.28 0.79 11.16
CA ALA A 73 -9.03 0.05 9.91
C ALA A 73 -7.55 -0.34 9.80
N PHE A 74 -6.65 0.59 10.10
CA PHE A 74 -5.22 0.35 10.14
C PHE A 74 -4.83 -0.70 11.18
N ALA A 75 -5.28 -0.55 12.43
CA ALA A 75 -4.97 -1.49 13.51
C ALA A 75 -5.48 -2.90 13.20
N ASN A 76 -6.69 -3.02 12.65
CA ASN A 76 -7.24 -4.32 12.26
C ASN A 76 -6.39 -5.03 11.22
N GLU A 77 -5.94 -4.32 10.19
CA GLU A 77 -5.14 -4.89 9.10
C GLU A 77 -3.72 -5.21 9.59
N VAL A 78 -3.07 -4.30 10.32
CA VAL A 78 -1.69 -4.48 10.77
C VAL A 78 -1.56 -5.51 11.90
N GLN A 79 -2.49 -5.54 12.86
CA GLN A 79 -2.41 -6.49 13.99
C GLN A 79 -2.81 -7.90 13.57
N ASN A 80 -3.83 -8.05 12.71
CA ASN A 80 -4.39 -9.37 12.40
C ASN A 80 -3.82 -9.99 11.12
N ILE A 81 -3.67 -9.19 10.05
CA ILE A 81 -3.34 -9.73 8.72
C ILE A 81 -1.83 -9.76 8.49
N MET A 82 -1.04 -8.91 9.18
CA MET A 82 0.42 -8.90 9.00
C MET A 82 1.10 -10.21 9.41
N ALA A 83 0.56 -10.93 10.39
CA ALA A 83 1.07 -12.22 10.84
C ALA A 83 0.49 -13.41 10.03
N LEU A 84 -0.52 -13.17 9.21
CA LEU A 84 -1.19 -14.21 8.45
C LEU A 84 -0.41 -14.51 7.17
N HIS A 85 -0.05 -15.78 6.97
CA HIS A 85 0.57 -16.25 5.74
C HIS A 85 -0.18 -17.48 5.23
N HIS A 86 -0.98 -17.30 4.18
CA HIS A 86 -1.80 -18.35 3.60
C HIS A 86 -1.92 -18.14 2.09
N GLU A 87 -1.92 -19.22 1.30
CA GLU A 87 -1.94 -19.17 -0.17
C GLU A 87 -3.15 -18.41 -0.74
N ASN A 88 -4.30 -18.51 -0.08
CA ASN A 88 -5.54 -17.85 -0.49
C ASN A 88 -5.79 -16.47 0.17
N VAL A 89 -4.81 -15.91 0.89
CA VAL A 89 -4.95 -14.59 1.51
C VAL A 89 -3.83 -13.67 1.05
N LEU A 90 -4.23 -12.50 0.55
CA LEU A 90 -3.30 -11.50 0.06
C LEU A 90 -2.37 -11.02 1.17
N LYS A 91 -1.07 -11.21 0.98
CA LYS A 91 -0.05 -10.92 1.99
C LYS A 91 0.17 -9.42 2.14
N LEU A 92 0.04 -8.94 3.38
CA LEU A 92 0.51 -7.62 3.79
C LEU A 92 2.04 -7.65 3.97
N VAL A 93 2.75 -6.97 3.08
CA VAL A 93 4.23 -6.94 3.07
C VAL A 93 4.79 -5.83 3.95
N GLY A 94 4.06 -4.72 4.12
CA GLY A 94 4.43 -3.61 5.00
C GLY A 94 3.30 -2.59 5.17
N TYR A 95 3.55 -1.54 5.94
CA TYR A 95 2.60 -0.48 6.23
C TYR A 95 3.33 0.84 6.49
N CYS A 96 2.59 1.94 6.49
CA CYS A 96 3.04 3.25 6.93
C CYS A 96 1.95 3.90 7.80
N HIS A 97 2.35 4.52 8.90
CA HIS A 97 1.47 5.31 9.76
C HIS A 97 2.26 6.50 10.30
N GLU A 98 2.29 7.58 9.53
CA GLU A 98 3.14 8.74 9.81
C GLU A 98 2.32 10.02 9.88
N GLY A 99 2.51 10.78 10.96
CA GLY A 99 1.98 12.13 11.09
C GLY A 99 2.85 13.14 10.35
N GLN A 100 2.22 14.00 9.54
CA GLN A 100 2.87 15.09 8.85
C GLN A 100 2.12 16.41 9.08
N LYS A 101 2.87 17.49 9.31
CA LYS A 101 2.31 18.84 9.30
C LYS A 101 2.09 19.28 7.87
N LYS A 102 0.84 19.57 7.52
CA LYS A 102 0.46 20.05 6.18
C LYS A 102 -0.28 21.38 6.30
N VAL A 103 0.01 22.28 5.36
CA VAL A 103 -0.75 23.51 5.21
C VAL A 103 -2.01 23.18 4.41
N VAL A 104 -3.19 23.40 5.00
CA VAL A 104 -4.49 23.12 4.38
C VAL A 104 -5.36 24.38 4.37
N LEU A 105 -6.19 24.52 3.35
CA LEU A 105 -7.18 25.59 3.27
C LEU A 105 -8.42 25.19 4.09
N ASN A 106 -8.73 25.95 5.12
CA ASN A 106 -9.92 25.78 5.95
C ASN A 106 -10.66 27.12 6.06
N ASN A 107 -11.93 27.16 5.62
CA ASN A 107 -12.77 28.37 5.66
C ASN A 107 -12.08 29.63 5.12
N GLY A 108 -11.36 29.51 4.00
CA GLY A 108 -10.66 30.63 3.36
C GLY A 108 -9.33 31.03 3.99
N ARG A 109 -8.82 30.29 4.99
CA ARG A 109 -7.52 30.54 5.62
C ARG A 109 -6.62 29.32 5.53
N TYR A 110 -5.32 29.55 5.37
CA TYR A 110 -4.32 28.49 5.46
C TYR A 110 -3.99 28.20 6.92
N ILE A 111 -4.18 26.94 7.34
CA ILE A 111 -3.83 26.46 8.68
C ILE A 111 -2.83 25.33 8.57
N VAL A 112 -1.96 25.18 9.57
CA VAL A 112 -1.12 23.99 9.73
C VAL A 112 -1.92 22.95 10.49
N ALA A 113 -2.14 21.79 9.87
CA ALA A 113 -2.82 20.66 10.47
C ALA A 113 -1.87 19.46 10.56
N ASP A 114 -1.95 18.71 11.66
CA ASP A 114 -1.32 17.40 11.79
C ASP A 114 -2.20 16.37 11.06
N ILE A 115 -1.67 15.82 9.96
CA ILE A 115 -2.36 14.84 9.12
C ILE A 115 -1.62 13.52 9.23
N VAL A 116 -2.32 12.47 9.66
CA VAL A 116 -1.76 11.12 9.71
C VAL A 116 -2.04 10.38 8.40
N GLU A 117 -0.97 9.98 7.73
CA GLU A 117 -1.03 9.17 6.52
C GLU A 117 -0.91 7.69 6.91
N SER A 118 -1.98 6.93 6.67
CA SER A 118 -2.02 5.49 6.91
C SER A 118 -2.07 4.75 5.57
N LEU A 119 -1.06 3.90 5.31
CA LEU A 119 -0.96 3.12 4.10
C LEU A 119 -0.68 1.65 4.40
N LEU A 120 -1.21 0.77 3.55
CA LEU A 120 -1.00 -0.67 3.61
C LEU A 120 -0.36 -1.14 2.31
N CYS A 121 0.71 -1.92 2.40
CA CYS A 121 1.45 -2.43 1.27
C CYS A 121 1.22 -3.93 1.14
N HIS A 122 0.66 -4.37 0.02
CA HIS A 122 0.45 -5.79 -0.26
C HIS A 122 1.26 -6.25 -1.47
N GLU A 123 1.46 -7.55 -1.58
CA GLU A 123 1.93 -8.13 -2.83
C GLU A 123 1.01 -7.77 -4.01
N TYR A 124 1.59 -7.70 -5.21
CA TYR A 124 0.85 -7.32 -6.40
C TYR A 124 0.12 -8.52 -7.00
N LEU A 125 -1.18 -8.35 -7.27
CA LEU A 125 -1.99 -9.34 -8.00
C LEU A 125 -2.05 -8.96 -9.49
N PRO A 126 -1.35 -9.68 -10.39
CA PRO A 126 -1.23 -9.29 -11.79
C PRO A 126 -2.55 -9.38 -12.57
N LEU A 127 -3.45 -10.25 -12.14
CA LEU A 127 -4.78 -10.36 -12.75
C LEU A 127 -5.73 -9.26 -12.23
N GLY A 128 -5.41 -8.61 -11.12
CA GLY A 128 -6.29 -7.63 -10.48
C GLY A 128 -7.44 -8.27 -9.71
N SER A 129 -8.49 -7.50 -9.44
CA SER A 129 -9.59 -7.94 -8.58
C SER A 129 -10.52 -8.95 -9.26
N LEU A 130 -11.15 -9.81 -8.47
CA LEU A 130 -12.18 -10.72 -8.97
C LEU A 130 -13.37 -9.94 -9.57
N GLN A 131 -13.73 -8.80 -8.98
CA GLN A 131 -14.80 -7.93 -9.49
C GLN A 131 -14.59 -7.56 -10.96
N LYS A 132 -13.35 -7.23 -11.34
CA LYS A 132 -13.00 -6.92 -12.74
C LYS A 132 -13.23 -8.10 -13.68
N HIS A 133 -12.99 -9.33 -13.21
CA HIS A 133 -13.18 -10.54 -14.02
C HIS A 133 -14.64 -10.99 -14.08
N LEU A 134 -15.41 -10.77 -13.02
CA LEU A 134 -16.81 -11.14 -12.96
C LEU A 134 -17.70 -10.18 -13.74
N PHE A 135 -17.37 -8.88 -13.69
CA PHE A 135 -18.28 -7.84 -14.17
C PHE A 135 -17.67 -6.97 -15.29
N GLY A 136 -16.38 -7.14 -15.61
CA GLY A 136 -15.72 -6.37 -16.69
C GLY A 136 -15.59 -4.87 -16.41
N ILE A 137 -15.83 -4.45 -15.16
CA ILE A 137 -15.77 -3.05 -14.68
C ILE A 137 -14.57 -2.82 -13.78
#